data_AF-A0A374PEF3-F1
#
_entry.id   AF-A0A374PEF3-F1
#
_cell.length_a   1.000
_cell.length_b   1.000
_cell.length_c   1.000
_cell.angle_alpha   90.00
_cell.angle_beta   90.00
_cell.angle_gamma   90.00
#
_symmetry.space_group_name_H-M   'P 1'
#
loop_
_entity.id
_entity.type
_entity.pdbx_description
1 polymer ?
#
loop_
_entity_poly.entity_id
_entity_poly.type
_entity_poly.pdbx_seq_one_letter_code
_entity_poly.pdbx_strand_id
1 'polypeptide(L)'
;MNEYTLSQQYALVGLDGQDSIHITTAKSAVCRGIAAAKILERLILSDHLDLEAVKEELEAEFKEIRGIGRKEAHGLETEMAEVLKAKGVLDEIPDILACDINYSSMNMDLRTYRSDGTEYQRIVEGVRAEVLEDGAVTLECVCLVWLLRESGCIHDIFSVQEQERLSARMIELAEQDPVVRVVWDSDIYRWTEKLSQQLLSAKKNIFKNPYMEGVNLLFPFLDRRQAVFIDFVVLGTNVAGRRLAMMTYLSEKGHYVEEVKNGSETLLKVDNYYYRVFPMTRVYYKIPVQGANLVPVYR
;
A
#
# COMPACT_ATOMS: atom_id res chain seq x y z
N MET A 1 -15.97 -13.98 -14.07
CA MET A 1 -15.28 -13.17 -13.06
C MET A 1 -14.27 -14.09 -12.39
N ASN A 2 -13.01 -13.68 -12.27
CA ASN A 2 -12.01 -14.55 -11.65
C ASN A 2 -12.15 -14.46 -10.14
N GLU A 3 -12.41 -15.60 -9.50
CA GLU A 3 -12.35 -15.74 -8.06
C GLU A 3 -10.86 -15.81 -7.66
N TYR A 4 -10.40 -14.82 -6.91
CA TYR A 4 -9.02 -14.77 -6.40
C TYR A 4 -9.01 -15.31 -4.99
N THR A 5 -7.99 -16.08 -4.66
CA THR A 5 -7.78 -16.53 -3.27
C THR A 5 -7.36 -15.35 -2.39
N LEU A 6 -7.48 -15.48 -1.06
CA LEU A 6 -7.08 -14.42 -0.11
C LEU A 6 -5.65 -13.92 -0.36
N SER A 7 -4.70 -14.83 -0.59
CA SER A 7 -3.31 -14.50 -0.86
C SER A 7 -3.11 -13.78 -2.19
N GLN A 8 -3.91 -14.09 -3.21
CA GLN A 8 -3.90 -13.36 -4.49
C GLN A 8 -4.49 -11.96 -4.34
N GLN A 9 -5.61 -11.82 -3.61
CA GLN A 9 -6.22 -10.52 -3.33
C GLN A 9 -5.27 -9.63 -2.54
N TYR A 10 -4.70 -10.17 -1.46
CA TYR A 10 -3.71 -9.45 -0.66
C TYR A 10 -2.48 -9.09 -1.48
N ALA A 11 -1.95 -9.99 -2.30
CA ALA A 11 -0.78 -9.71 -3.12
C ALA A 11 -1.03 -8.61 -4.16
N LEU A 12 -2.23 -8.55 -4.78
CA LEU A 12 -2.59 -7.47 -5.68
C LEU A 12 -2.54 -6.10 -5.01
N VAL A 13 -2.88 -6.02 -3.72
CA VAL A 13 -2.82 -4.77 -2.96
C VAL A 13 -1.41 -4.51 -2.42
N GLY A 14 -0.77 -5.54 -1.86
CA GLY A 14 0.50 -5.46 -1.17
C GLY A 14 1.70 -5.29 -2.10
N LEU A 15 1.70 -5.90 -3.28
CA LEU A 15 2.80 -5.76 -4.24
C LEU A 15 2.70 -4.48 -5.06
N ASP A 16 1.52 -3.91 -5.24
CA ASP A 16 1.33 -2.68 -6.01
C ASP A 16 2.24 -1.55 -5.48
N GLY A 17 2.97 -0.89 -6.39
CA GLY A 17 3.94 0.15 -6.06
C GLY A 17 5.24 -0.33 -5.40
N GLN A 18 5.44 -1.64 -5.20
CA GLN A 18 6.71 -2.17 -4.69
C GLN A 18 7.75 -2.35 -5.78
N ASP A 19 9.00 -2.02 -5.45
CA ASP A 19 10.18 -2.29 -6.27
C ASP A 19 10.20 -3.76 -6.72
N SER A 20 10.24 -4.01 -8.02
CA SER A 20 10.19 -5.37 -8.59
C SER A 20 11.57 -6.00 -8.75
N ILE A 21 12.66 -5.27 -8.51
CA ILE A 21 14.04 -5.73 -8.68
C ILE A 21 14.69 -5.97 -7.31
N HIS A 22 14.60 -5.01 -6.41
CA HIS A 22 15.33 -5.00 -5.14
C HIS A 22 14.40 -5.28 -3.96
N ILE A 23 14.94 -6.01 -2.97
CA ILE A 23 14.21 -6.28 -1.73
C ILE A 23 14.25 -5.04 -0.83
N THR A 24 13.08 -4.49 -0.53
CA THR A 24 12.90 -3.41 0.45
C THR A 24 12.30 -3.97 1.75
N THR A 25 12.32 -3.18 2.82
CA THR A 25 11.66 -3.58 4.07
C THR A 25 10.14 -3.71 3.88
N ALA A 26 9.53 -2.79 3.12
CA ALA A 26 8.10 -2.83 2.79
C ALA A 26 7.75 -4.09 1.98
N LYS A 27 8.54 -4.42 0.93
CA LYS A 27 8.34 -5.64 0.15
C LYS A 27 8.55 -6.90 0.99
N SER A 28 9.57 -6.91 1.85
CA SER A 28 9.77 -8.01 2.80
C SER A 28 8.58 -8.17 3.75
N ALA A 29 7.86 -7.09 4.05
CA ALA A 29 6.66 -7.18 4.85
C ALA A 29 5.48 -7.81 4.09
N VAL A 30 5.30 -7.38 2.85
CA VAL A 30 4.32 -7.96 1.93
C VAL A 30 4.57 -9.46 1.71
N CYS A 31 5.81 -9.90 1.52
CA CYS A 31 6.12 -11.32 1.35
C CYS A 31 5.69 -12.17 2.56
N ARG A 32 5.85 -11.65 3.78
CA ARG A 32 5.37 -12.34 4.99
C ARG A 32 3.85 -12.33 5.08
N GLY A 33 3.21 -11.22 4.69
CA GLY A 33 1.75 -11.16 4.55
C GLY A 33 1.22 -12.18 3.54
N ILE A 34 1.91 -12.38 2.40
CA ILE A 34 1.54 -13.40 1.40
C ILE A 34 1.61 -14.81 2.02
N ALA A 35 2.68 -15.10 2.78
CA ALA A 35 2.79 -16.37 3.49
C ALA A 35 1.66 -16.55 4.52
N ALA A 36 1.37 -15.52 5.31
CA ALA A 36 0.30 -15.56 6.30
C ALA A 36 -1.09 -15.70 5.66
N ALA A 37 -1.31 -15.07 4.50
CA ALA A 37 -2.54 -15.21 3.74
C ALA A 37 -2.77 -16.66 3.30
N LYS A 38 -1.73 -17.36 2.81
CA LYS A 38 -1.82 -18.79 2.45
C LYS A 38 -2.23 -19.68 3.64
N ILE A 39 -1.83 -19.32 4.86
CA ILE A 39 -2.24 -20.01 6.09
C ILE A 39 -3.71 -19.72 6.41
N LEU A 40 -4.09 -18.44 6.37
CA LEU A 40 -5.45 -17.98 6.63
C LEU A 40 -6.46 -18.50 5.59
N GLU A 41 -6.04 -18.80 4.36
CA GLU A 41 -6.90 -19.48 3.37
C GLU A 41 -7.37 -20.85 3.89
N ARG A 42 -6.48 -21.61 4.54
CA ARG A 42 -6.86 -22.91 5.12
C ARG A 42 -7.83 -22.75 6.28
N LEU A 43 -7.64 -21.70 7.08
CA LEU A 43 -8.55 -21.31 8.15
C LEU A 43 -9.96 -21.07 7.58
N ILE A 44 -10.07 -20.18 6.58
CA ILE A 44 -11.36 -19.81 5.95
C ILE A 44 -12.10 -21.02 5.36
N LEU A 45 -11.37 -22.00 4.83
CA LEU A 45 -11.95 -23.19 4.19
C LEU A 45 -12.32 -24.30 5.19
N SER A 46 -11.91 -24.21 6.44
CA SER A 46 -12.13 -25.26 7.44
C SER A 46 -13.34 -25.00 8.33
N ASP A 47 -14.16 -26.03 8.54
CA ASP A 47 -15.25 -26.00 9.52
C ASP A 47 -14.65 -26.15 10.93
N HIS A 48 -14.25 -25.03 11.53
CA HIS A 48 -13.61 -25.02 12.85
C HIS A 48 -14.51 -25.59 13.95
N LEU A 49 -14.07 -26.70 14.57
CA LEU A 49 -14.73 -27.26 15.75
C LEU A 49 -13.95 -27.02 17.06
N ASP A 50 -12.65 -26.67 16.98
CA ASP A 50 -11.78 -26.43 18.14
C ASP A 50 -10.95 -25.15 17.97
N LEU A 51 -11.27 -24.14 18.78
CA LEU A 51 -10.66 -22.81 18.75
C LEU A 51 -9.25 -22.77 19.34
N GLU A 52 -8.96 -23.60 20.35
CA GLU A 52 -7.63 -23.59 20.99
C GLU A 52 -6.60 -24.23 20.05
N ALA A 53 -6.98 -25.32 19.36
CA ALA A 53 -6.14 -25.93 18.34
C ALA A 53 -5.81 -24.96 17.20
N VAL A 54 -6.82 -24.21 16.71
CA VAL A 54 -6.64 -23.16 15.69
C VAL A 54 -5.65 -22.10 16.15
N LYS A 55 -5.78 -21.63 17.39
CA LYS A 55 -4.89 -20.60 17.95
C LYS A 55 -3.46 -21.11 18.06
N GLU A 56 -3.25 -22.31 18.59
CA GLU A 56 -1.92 -22.91 18.72
C GLU A 56 -1.25 -23.11 17.35
N GLU A 57 -2.00 -23.55 16.35
CA GLU A 57 -1.53 -23.71 14.97
C GLU A 57 -1.11 -22.36 14.37
N LEU A 58 -1.97 -21.34 14.44
CA LEU A 58 -1.67 -20.00 13.93
C LEU A 58 -0.45 -19.38 14.61
N GLU A 59 -0.33 -19.51 15.94
CA GLU A 59 0.83 -19.00 16.69
C GLU A 59 2.13 -19.69 16.26
N ALA A 60 2.10 -21.00 16.04
CA ALA A 60 3.25 -21.76 15.56
C ALA A 60 3.67 -21.34 14.15
N GLU A 61 2.73 -21.23 13.22
CA GLU A 61 3.03 -20.91 11.83
C GLU A 61 3.45 -19.45 11.65
N PHE A 62 2.82 -18.49 12.35
CA PHE A 62 3.25 -17.10 12.31
C PHE A 62 4.63 -16.90 12.94
N LYS A 63 5.01 -17.74 13.92
CA LYS A 63 6.38 -17.75 14.44
C LYS A 63 7.39 -18.22 13.41
N GLU A 64 7.05 -19.15 12.54
CA GLU A 64 7.91 -19.55 11.41
C GLU A 64 8.02 -18.43 10.37
N ILE A 65 6.90 -17.79 10.01
CA ILE A 65 6.89 -16.67 9.05
C ILE A 65 7.77 -15.50 9.52
N ARG A 66 7.82 -15.22 10.82
CA ARG A 66 8.72 -14.20 11.40
C ARG A 66 10.18 -14.48 11.04
N GLY A 67 10.55 -15.76 10.96
CA GLY A 67 11.92 -16.23 10.72
C GLY A 67 12.33 -16.33 9.25
N ILE A 68 11.42 -16.10 8.29
CA ILE A 68 11.74 -16.33 6.87
C ILE A 68 12.90 -15.44 6.40
N GLY A 69 13.83 -16.08 5.69
CA GLY A 69 15.00 -15.42 5.13
C GLY A 69 14.69 -14.66 3.83
N ARG A 70 15.64 -13.83 3.37
CA ARG A 70 15.49 -13.07 2.11
C ARG A 70 15.21 -13.96 0.89
N LYS A 71 15.87 -15.13 0.82
CA LYS A 71 15.71 -16.08 -0.29
C LYS A 71 14.29 -16.64 -0.36
N GLU A 72 13.73 -16.97 0.79
CA GLU A 72 12.38 -17.51 0.90
C GLU A 72 11.32 -16.45 0.61
N ALA A 73 11.49 -15.24 1.17
CA ALA A 73 10.63 -14.10 0.87
C ALA A 73 10.63 -13.76 -0.64
N HIS A 74 11.80 -13.81 -1.28
CA HIS A 74 11.89 -13.60 -2.73
C HIS A 74 11.26 -14.75 -3.54
N GLY A 75 11.39 -16.00 -3.07
CA GLY A 75 10.68 -17.13 -3.70
C GLY A 75 9.16 -16.95 -3.67
N LEU A 76 8.62 -16.51 -2.53
CA LEU A 76 7.19 -16.20 -2.37
C LEU A 76 6.72 -15.04 -3.27
N GLU A 77 7.54 -13.98 -3.35
CA GLU A 77 7.31 -12.85 -4.25
C GLU A 77 7.21 -13.32 -5.70
N THR A 78 8.23 -14.03 -6.18
CA THR A 78 8.32 -14.47 -7.57
C THR A 78 7.19 -15.42 -7.93
N GLU A 79 6.91 -16.43 -7.10
CA GLU A 79 5.80 -17.37 -7.31
C GLU A 79 4.46 -16.62 -7.45
N MET A 80 4.17 -15.71 -6.52
CA MET A 80 2.91 -14.96 -6.53
C MET A 80 2.84 -13.98 -7.70
N ALA A 81 3.93 -13.27 -7.99
CA ALA A 81 3.99 -12.33 -9.10
C ALA A 81 3.81 -13.04 -10.45
N GLU A 82 4.42 -14.21 -10.65
CA GLU A 82 4.24 -15.02 -11.86
C GLU A 82 2.78 -15.47 -12.04
N VAL A 83 2.12 -15.91 -10.96
CA VAL A 83 0.70 -16.29 -11.00
C VAL A 83 -0.20 -15.10 -11.39
N LEU A 84 0.04 -13.92 -10.81
CA LEU A 84 -0.76 -12.73 -11.09
C LEU A 84 -0.48 -12.14 -12.49
N LYS A 85 0.78 -12.18 -12.95
CA LYS A 85 1.18 -11.83 -14.32
C LYS A 85 0.51 -12.76 -15.35
N ALA A 86 0.51 -14.07 -15.10
CA ALA A 86 -0.14 -15.04 -15.98
C ALA A 86 -1.67 -14.83 -16.07
N LYS A 87 -2.28 -14.26 -15.02
CA LYS A 87 -3.68 -13.85 -15.00
C LYS A 87 -3.94 -12.48 -15.65
N GLY A 88 -2.88 -11.74 -16.03
CA GLY A 88 -2.98 -10.43 -16.67
C GLY A 88 -3.39 -9.29 -15.73
N VAL A 89 -3.16 -9.45 -14.42
CA VAL A 89 -3.59 -8.48 -13.37
C VAL A 89 -2.43 -7.87 -12.59
N LEU A 90 -1.20 -8.19 -12.96
CA LEU A 90 0.01 -7.59 -12.40
C LEU A 90 1.04 -7.45 -13.52
N ASP A 91 1.62 -6.26 -13.64
CA ASP A 91 2.69 -5.95 -14.57
C ASP A 91 3.89 -5.35 -13.83
N GLU A 92 5.02 -5.28 -14.53
CA GLU A 92 6.15 -4.47 -14.11
C GLU A 92 6.30 -3.26 -15.03
N ILE A 93 6.37 -2.08 -14.44
CA ILE A 93 6.50 -0.81 -15.15
C ILE A 93 7.70 -0.01 -14.62
N PRO A 94 8.20 0.99 -15.37
CA PRO A 94 9.13 1.96 -14.81
C PRO A 94 8.55 2.59 -13.54
N ASP A 95 9.40 2.77 -12.53
CA ASP A 95 9.01 3.46 -11.30
C ASP A 95 8.76 4.94 -11.59
N ILE A 96 7.76 5.53 -10.93
CA ILE A 96 7.49 6.98 -11.01
C ILE A 96 8.72 7.81 -10.59
N LEU A 97 9.59 7.27 -9.72
CA LEU A 97 10.85 7.89 -9.34
C LEU A 97 11.77 8.14 -10.54
N ALA A 98 11.70 7.31 -11.58
CA ALA A 98 12.46 7.51 -12.81
C ALA A 98 12.07 8.81 -13.55
N CYS A 99 10.91 9.39 -13.21
CA CYS A 99 10.45 10.69 -13.70
C CYS A 99 11.04 11.87 -12.92
N ASP A 100 11.54 11.67 -11.69
CA ASP A 100 12.12 12.74 -10.88
C ASP A 100 13.42 13.23 -11.52
N ILE A 101 13.63 14.56 -11.53
CA ILE A 101 14.79 15.20 -12.15
C ILE A 101 16.14 14.63 -11.66
N ASN A 102 16.21 14.14 -10.42
CA ASN A 102 17.44 13.58 -9.87
C ASN A 102 17.75 12.21 -10.48
N TYR A 103 16.75 11.46 -10.91
CA TYR A 103 16.89 10.07 -11.38
C TYR A 103 16.76 9.95 -12.89
N SER A 104 16.02 10.85 -13.54
CA SER A 104 15.75 10.81 -14.98
C SER A 104 17.01 10.82 -15.85
N SER A 105 18.11 11.37 -15.33
CA SER A 105 19.43 11.42 -15.98
C SER A 105 20.40 10.32 -15.54
N MET A 106 20.09 9.55 -14.50
CA MET A 106 20.98 8.56 -13.90
C MET A 106 20.97 7.19 -14.61
N ASN A 107 20.12 7.00 -15.62
CA ASN A 107 19.97 5.75 -16.39
C ASN A 107 19.86 4.50 -15.49
N MET A 108 19.18 4.65 -14.35
CA MET A 108 18.91 3.56 -13.41
C MET A 108 17.69 2.78 -13.88
N ASP A 109 17.78 1.45 -13.82
CA ASP A 109 16.63 0.59 -14.07
C ASP A 109 15.78 0.51 -12.80
N LEU A 110 14.83 1.45 -12.66
CA LEU A 110 13.88 1.50 -11.56
C LEU A 110 12.56 0.92 -12.03
N ARG A 111 12.13 -0.18 -11.42
CA ARG A 111 10.94 -0.93 -11.82
C ARG A 111 10.07 -1.22 -10.62
N THR A 112 8.77 -1.12 -10.81
CA THR A 112 7.77 -1.35 -9.77
C THR A 112 6.67 -2.27 -10.29
N TYR A 113 6.05 -3.01 -9.40
CA TYR A 113 4.84 -3.76 -9.73
C TYR A 113 3.64 -2.81 -9.83
N ARG A 114 2.82 -3.00 -10.85
CA ARG A 114 1.53 -2.34 -11.03
C ARG A 114 0.43 -3.38 -11.15
N SER A 115 -0.53 -3.34 -10.24
CA SER A 115 -1.74 -4.16 -10.32
C SER A 115 -2.76 -3.56 -11.27
N ASP A 116 -3.60 -4.40 -11.87
CA ASP A 116 -4.76 -3.91 -12.64
C ASP A 116 -5.64 -3.00 -11.78
N GLY A 117 -5.95 -1.82 -12.30
CA GLY A 117 -6.65 -0.81 -11.53
C GLY A 117 -8.10 -1.15 -11.23
N THR A 118 -8.75 -1.98 -12.05
CA THR A 118 -10.13 -2.40 -11.79
C THR A 118 -10.15 -3.41 -10.65
N GLU A 119 -9.27 -4.40 -10.68
CA GLU A 119 -9.17 -5.43 -9.65
C GLU A 119 -8.65 -4.86 -8.33
N TYR A 120 -7.64 -3.99 -8.37
CA TYR A 120 -7.13 -3.31 -7.18
C TYR A 120 -8.25 -2.52 -6.48
N GLN A 121 -9.01 -1.70 -7.23
CA GLN A 121 -10.10 -0.92 -6.65
C GLN A 121 -11.24 -1.81 -6.17
N ARG A 122 -11.56 -2.90 -6.87
CA ARG A 122 -12.58 -3.86 -6.42
C ARG A 122 -12.25 -4.44 -5.04
N ILE A 123 -10.99 -4.85 -4.82
CA ILE A 123 -10.55 -5.40 -3.54
C ILE A 123 -10.58 -4.31 -2.46
N VAL A 124 -9.96 -3.16 -2.72
CA VAL A 124 -9.85 -2.07 -1.74
C VAL A 124 -11.21 -1.50 -1.35
N GLU A 125 -12.07 -1.19 -2.32
CA GLU A 125 -13.42 -0.66 -2.06
C GLU A 125 -14.33 -1.74 -1.48
N GLY A 126 -14.14 -3.01 -1.83
CA GLY A 126 -14.86 -4.14 -1.23
C GLY A 126 -14.58 -4.25 0.28
N VAL A 127 -13.30 -4.27 0.66
CA VAL A 127 -12.90 -4.26 2.08
C VAL A 127 -13.42 -3.02 2.78
N ARG A 128 -13.32 -1.83 2.15
CA ARG A 128 -13.81 -0.58 2.74
C ARG A 128 -15.32 -0.64 2.98
N ALA A 129 -16.10 -1.04 1.99
CA ALA A 129 -17.55 -1.12 2.09
C ALA A 129 -17.97 -2.10 3.20
N GLU A 130 -17.39 -3.29 3.22
CA GLU A 130 -17.77 -4.32 4.17
C GLU A 130 -17.45 -3.96 5.62
N VAL A 131 -16.32 -3.27 5.86
CA VAL A 131 -15.87 -2.93 7.21
C VAL A 131 -16.45 -1.62 7.72
N LEU A 132 -16.64 -0.63 6.84
CA LEU A 132 -17.10 0.70 7.25
C LEU A 132 -18.61 0.88 7.16
N GLU A 133 -19.33 0.05 6.41
CA GLU A 133 -20.79 0.09 6.35
C GLU A 133 -21.43 -0.81 7.42
N ASP A 134 -22.72 -0.57 7.69
CA ASP A 134 -23.47 -1.36 8.66
C ASP A 134 -23.84 -2.71 8.03
N GLY A 135 -23.13 -3.77 8.41
CA GLY A 135 -23.34 -5.10 7.83
C GLY A 135 -22.56 -6.21 8.54
N ALA A 136 -22.81 -7.44 8.08
CA ALA A 136 -22.00 -8.60 8.44
C ALA A 136 -20.67 -8.52 7.72
N VAL A 137 -19.58 -8.80 8.44
CA VAL A 137 -18.23 -8.87 7.90
C VAL A 137 -17.83 -10.34 7.82
N THR A 138 -17.41 -10.75 6.63
CA THR A 138 -16.90 -12.07 6.33
C THR A 138 -15.53 -12.28 6.97
N LEU A 139 -15.21 -13.53 7.29
CA LEU A 139 -13.90 -13.90 7.82
C LEU A 139 -12.78 -13.57 6.82
N GLU A 140 -13.04 -13.70 5.51
CA GLU A 140 -12.09 -13.31 4.47
C GLU A 140 -11.73 -11.84 4.54
N CYS A 141 -12.73 -10.96 4.71
CA CYS A 141 -12.51 -9.53 4.86
C CYS A 141 -11.75 -9.20 6.16
N VAL A 142 -12.08 -9.87 7.27
CA VAL A 142 -11.31 -9.79 8.53
C VAL A 142 -9.84 -10.13 8.30
N CYS A 143 -9.56 -11.24 7.60
CA CYS A 143 -8.20 -11.65 7.28
C CYS A 143 -7.48 -10.63 6.38
N LEU A 144 -8.15 -10.06 5.37
CA LEU A 144 -7.57 -9.00 4.54
C LEU A 144 -7.21 -7.77 5.37
N VAL A 145 -8.12 -7.28 6.21
CA VAL A 145 -7.86 -6.12 7.08
C VAL A 145 -6.67 -6.38 7.99
N TRP A 146 -6.61 -7.57 8.60
CA TRP A 146 -5.49 -7.97 9.44
C TRP A 146 -4.17 -7.99 8.65
N LEU A 147 -4.15 -8.57 7.45
CA LEU A 147 -2.96 -8.59 6.59
C LEU A 147 -2.49 -7.17 6.22
N LEU A 148 -3.43 -6.28 5.90
CA LEU A 148 -3.14 -4.87 5.57
C LEU A 148 -2.58 -4.11 6.78
N ARG A 149 -3.07 -4.40 7.99
CA ARG A 149 -2.54 -3.88 9.25
C ARG A 149 -1.11 -4.35 9.47
N GLU A 150 -0.87 -5.65 9.38
CA GLU A 150 0.43 -6.27 9.68
C GLU A 150 1.53 -5.82 8.71
N SER A 151 1.20 -5.62 7.44
CA SER A 151 2.17 -5.14 6.44
C SER A 151 2.27 -3.63 6.30
N GLY A 152 1.45 -2.87 7.04
CA GLY A 152 1.41 -1.41 6.97
C GLY A 152 0.70 -0.83 5.73
N CYS A 153 0.11 -1.68 4.88
CA CYS A 153 -0.67 -1.24 3.71
C CYS A 153 -1.96 -0.49 4.11
N ILE A 154 -2.40 -0.63 5.37
CA ILE A 154 -3.59 0.06 5.88
C ILE A 154 -3.49 1.58 5.72
N HIS A 155 -2.29 2.16 5.80
CA HIS A 155 -2.06 3.60 5.67
C HIS A 155 -2.13 4.12 4.23
N ASP A 156 -1.99 3.22 3.25
CA ASP A 156 -2.13 3.57 1.83
C ASP A 156 -3.60 3.62 1.42
N ILE A 157 -4.43 2.86 2.11
CA ILE A 157 -5.80 2.56 1.72
C ILE A 157 -6.80 3.38 2.54
N PHE A 158 -6.59 3.50 3.85
CA PHE A 158 -7.56 4.08 4.77
C PHE A 158 -7.05 5.39 5.36
N SER A 159 -7.96 6.34 5.50
CA SER A 159 -7.70 7.58 6.21
C SER A 159 -7.45 7.31 7.69
N VAL A 160 -6.85 8.26 8.42
CA VAL A 160 -6.68 8.12 9.88
C VAL A 160 -8.03 7.90 10.58
N GLN A 161 -9.09 8.57 10.13
CA GLN A 161 -10.44 8.42 10.70
C GLN A 161 -11.05 7.06 10.36
N GLU A 162 -10.81 6.57 9.13
CA GLU A 162 -11.27 5.24 8.71
C GLU A 162 -10.52 4.14 9.47
N GLN A 163 -9.22 4.30 9.72
CA GLN A 163 -8.42 3.39 10.52
C GLN A 163 -8.94 3.30 11.97
N GLU A 164 -9.30 4.43 12.58
CA GLU A 164 -9.92 4.46 13.92
C GLU A 164 -11.26 3.72 13.93
N ARG A 165 -12.13 3.98 12.94
CA ARG A 165 -13.43 3.32 12.81
C ARG A 165 -13.28 1.81 12.56
N LEU A 166 -12.38 1.43 11.66
CA LEU A 166 -12.07 0.04 11.34
C LEU A 166 -11.57 -0.70 12.58
N SER A 167 -10.65 -0.11 13.33
CA SER A 167 -10.14 -0.70 14.57
C SER A 167 -11.26 -0.93 15.59
N ALA A 168 -12.13 0.06 15.81
CA ALA A 168 -13.28 -0.09 16.70
C ALA A 168 -14.22 -1.20 16.23
N ARG A 169 -14.52 -1.26 14.93
CA ARG A 169 -15.38 -2.29 14.34
C ARG A 169 -14.78 -3.69 14.50
N MET A 170 -13.49 -3.84 14.29
CA MET A 170 -12.79 -5.12 14.47
C MET A 170 -12.82 -5.61 15.91
N ILE A 171 -12.73 -4.70 16.89
CA ILE A 171 -12.87 -5.04 18.31
C ILE A 171 -14.29 -5.56 18.62
N GLU A 172 -15.32 -4.87 18.12
CA GLU A 172 -16.71 -5.31 18.29
C GLU A 172 -16.97 -6.70 17.68
N LEU A 173 -16.39 -6.97 16.52
CA LEU A 173 -16.51 -8.27 15.85
C LEU A 173 -15.76 -9.36 16.62
N ALA A 174 -14.57 -9.07 17.16
CA ALA A 174 -13.81 -9.98 18.00
C ALA A 174 -14.51 -10.33 19.32
N GLU A 175 -15.36 -9.45 19.85
CA GLU A 175 -16.21 -9.77 21.00
C GLU A 175 -17.33 -10.76 20.66
N GLN A 176 -17.77 -10.79 19.40
CA GLN A 176 -18.90 -11.59 18.92
C GLN A 176 -18.46 -12.94 18.34
N ASP A 177 -17.31 -12.98 17.67
CA ASP A 177 -16.78 -14.16 17.00
C ASP A 177 -15.38 -14.52 17.53
N PRO A 178 -15.24 -15.67 18.23
CA PRO A 178 -13.96 -16.13 18.75
C PRO A 178 -12.88 -16.35 17.68
N VAL A 179 -13.25 -16.75 16.46
CA VAL A 179 -12.28 -16.94 15.36
C VAL A 179 -11.72 -15.60 14.93
N VAL A 180 -12.58 -14.59 14.79
CA VAL A 180 -12.16 -13.20 14.49
C VAL A 180 -11.22 -12.69 15.57
N ARG A 181 -11.51 -12.98 16.85
CA ARG A 181 -10.63 -12.61 17.96
C ARG A 181 -9.24 -13.24 17.84
N VAL A 182 -9.18 -14.55 17.58
CA VAL A 182 -7.90 -15.26 17.44
C VAL A 182 -7.07 -14.67 16.31
N VAL A 183 -7.68 -14.39 15.15
CA VAL A 183 -6.98 -13.76 14.02
C VAL A 183 -6.53 -12.35 14.39
N TRP A 184 -7.43 -11.54 14.97
CA TRP A 184 -7.14 -10.13 15.26
C TRP A 184 -6.05 -9.92 16.32
N ASP A 185 -6.04 -10.77 17.35
CA ASP A 185 -5.06 -10.76 18.45
C ASP A 185 -3.71 -11.39 18.04
N SER A 186 -3.65 -12.05 16.89
CA SER A 186 -2.41 -12.58 16.34
C SER A 186 -1.53 -11.47 15.74
N ASP A 187 -0.21 -11.64 15.84
CA ASP A 187 0.78 -10.73 15.25
C ASP A 187 1.79 -11.50 14.39
N ILE A 188 2.19 -10.95 13.24
CA ILE A 188 3.34 -11.48 12.49
C ILE A 188 4.60 -10.65 12.80
N TYR A 189 4.46 -9.53 13.51
CA TYR A 189 5.59 -8.70 13.89
C TYR A 189 5.55 -8.17 15.32
N ARG A 190 6.69 -8.23 16.00
CA ARG A 190 6.92 -7.56 17.30
C ARG A 190 7.04 -6.02 17.23
N TRP A 191 6.73 -5.39 16.09
CA TRP A 191 6.88 -3.94 15.97
C TRP A 191 5.67 -3.17 16.49
N THR A 192 4.47 -3.76 16.59
CA THR A 192 3.30 -3.14 17.26
C THR A 192 3.62 -2.78 18.73
N GLU A 193 4.36 -3.64 19.43
CA GLU A 193 4.93 -3.35 20.77
C GLU A 193 5.95 -2.20 20.73
N LYS A 194 6.80 -2.12 19.71
CA LYS A 194 7.81 -1.04 19.59
C LYS A 194 7.22 0.29 19.13
N LEU A 195 6.22 0.25 18.24
CA LEU A 195 5.54 1.40 17.68
C LEU A 195 4.62 2.01 18.71
N SER A 196 3.86 1.22 19.49
CA SER A 196 3.07 1.74 20.61
C SER A 196 3.98 2.45 21.63
N GLN A 197 5.13 1.88 21.96
CA GLN A 197 6.13 2.53 22.83
C GLN A 197 6.71 3.82 22.22
N GLN A 198 7.00 3.84 20.91
CA GLN A 198 7.54 5.02 20.21
C GLN A 198 6.48 6.10 19.96
N LEU A 199 5.23 5.75 19.62
CA LEU A 199 4.07 6.63 19.47
C LEU A 199 3.65 7.26 20.79
N LEU A 200 3.67 6.49 21.88
CA LEU A 200 3.45 7.03 23.23
C LEU A 200 4.54 8.04 23.59
N SER A 201 5.78 7.82 23.13
CA SER A 201 6.89 8.75 23.32
C SER A 201 6.84 9.97 22.38
N ALA A 202 6.23 9.82 21.20
CA ALA A 202 6.12 10.83 20.16
C ALA A 202 4.73 11.48 20.18
N LYS A 203 4.63 12.63 20.86
CA LYS A 203 3.38 13.38 21.08
C LYS A 203 2.46 13.42 19.84
N LYS A 204 1.14 13.25 20.06
CA LYS A 204 0.00 13.27 19.12
C LYS A 204 -0.04 14.34 18.01
N ASN A 205 0.89 15.29 17.97
CA ASN A 205 0.93 16.38 16.99
C ASN A 205 1.63 16.02 15.67
N ILE A 206 2.38 14.91 15.60
CA ILE A 206 3.06 14.49 14.35
C ILE A 206 2.07 14.00 13.30
N PHE A 207 0.96 13.38 13.72
CA PHE A 207 -0.11 12.88 12.84
C PHE A 207 -1.11 13.96 12.38
N LYS A 208 -0.91 15.22 12.76
CA LYS A 208 -1.77 16.35 12.36
C LYS A 208 -1.19 17.18 11.23
N ASN A 209 -0.12 16.74 10.58
CA ASN A 209 0.48 17.48 9.46
C ASN A 209 0.01 16.92 8.11
N PRO A 210 -0.97 17.54 7.43
CA PRO A 210 -1.45 17.09 6.12
C PRO A 210 -0.44 17.22 4.98
N TYR A 211 0.73 17.83 5.22
CA TYR A 211 1.76 18.07 4.20
C TYR A 211 3.01 17.21 4.37
N MET A 212 3.15 16.46 5.47
CA MET A 212 4.32 15.62 5.78
C MET A 212 5.71 16.29 5.62
N GLU A 213 5.80 17.62 5.48
CA GLU A 213 7.08 18.33 5.54
C GLU A 213 7.65 18.21 6.97
N GLY A 214 8.76 17.48 7.10
CA GLY A 214 9.47 17.28 8.37
C GLY A 214 9.08 16.04 9.18
N VAL A 215 8.18 15.18 8.68
CA VAL A 215 7.78 13.90 9.34
C VAL A 215 8.62 12.72 8.87
N ASN A 216 9.81 12.99 8.32
CA ASN A 216 10.69 11.99 7.71
C ASN A 216 11.41 11.08 8.74
N LEU A 217 10.88 10.90 9.95
CA LEU A 217 11.61 10.36 11.11
C LEU A 217 10.92 9.25 11.90
N LEU A 218 9.68 8.85 11.59
CA LEU A 218 8.99 7.74 12.30
C LEU A 218 8.38 6.66 11.40
N PHE A 219 8.40 6.83 10.07
CA PHE A 219 8.00 5.79 9.12
C PHE A 219 9.03 5.52 8.01
N PRO A 220 10.30 5.20 8.34
CA PRO A 220 11.33 4.89 7.32
C PRO A 220 11.09 3.56 6.57
N PHE A 221 9.94 2.92 6.77
CA PHE A 221 9.60 1.58 6.26
C PHE A 221 8.41 1.59 5.27
N LEU A 222 7.82 2.77 5.00
CA LEU A 222 6.57 2.95 4.23
C LEU A 222 6.74 3.82 2.97
N ASP A 223 7.95 4.02 2.43
CA ASP A 223 8.12 4.67 1.12
C ASP A 223 7.64 3.74 -0.02
N ARG A 224 6.34 3.44 -0.02
CA ARG A 224 5.58 2.78 -1.09
C ARG A 224 5.10 3.79 -2.11
N ARG A 225 5.03 5.07 -1.72
CA ARG A 225 4.62 6.20 -2.57
C ARG A 225 5.63 7.31 -2.47
N GLN A 226 6.20 7.70 -3.59
CA GLN A 226 7.28 8.68 -3.62
C GLN A 226 6.81 10.01 -4.22
N ALA A 227 7.27 11.10 -3.63
CA ALA A 227 7.08 12.43 -4.20
C ALA A 227 8.16 12.70 -5.25
N VAL A 228 7.76 13.15 -6.43
CA VAL A 228 8.68 13.39 -7.55
C VAL A 228 8.57 14.83 -8.05
N PHE A 229 9.69 15.41 -8.45
CA PHE A 229 9.73 16.70 -9.12
C PHE A 229 10.09 16.51 -10.60
N ILE A 230 9.17 16.89 -11.47
CA ILE A 230 9.32 16.80 -12.92
C ILE A 230 9.55 18.21 -13.46
N ASP A 231 10.65 18.42 -14.16
CA ASP A 231 10.99 19.70 -14.76
C ASP A 231 10.25 19.92 -16.07
N PHE A 232 9.65 21.11 -16.21
CA PHE A 232 9.04 21.57 -17.44
C PHE A 232 8.77 23.07 -17.36
N VAL A 233 8.52 23.70 -18.52
CA VAL A 233 8.27 25.14 -18.59
C VAL A 233 6.92 25.48 -17.95
N VAL A 234 6.97 26.21 -16.83
CA VAL A 234 5.78 26.69 -16.11
C VAL A 234 5.35 28.08 -16.59
N LEU A 235 6.29 28.91 -17.05
CA LEU A 235 5.99 30.28 -17.48
C LEU A 235 5.07 30.31 -18.72
N GLY A 236 4.02 31.12 -18.69
CA GLY A 236 3.07 31.27 -19.80
C GLY A 236 2.01 30.16 -19.91
N THR A 237 2.01 29.20 -18.98
CA THR A 237 1.01 28.12 -18.93
C THR A 237 -0.03 28.38 -17.83
N ASN A 238 -1.26 27.90 -18.03
CA ASN A 238 -2.31 27.93 -17.00
C ASN A 238 -2.34 26.61 -16.20
N VAL A 239 -3.22 26.49 -15.19
CA VAL A 239 -3.32 25.27 -14.37
C VAL A 239 -3.64 24.04 -15.24
N ALA A 240 -4.57 24.16 -16.18
CA ALA A 240 -4.98 23.04 -17.05
C ALA A 240 -3.85 22.59 -17.99
N GLY A 241 -3.15 23.53 -18.63
CA GLY A 241 -2.04 23.23 -19.54
C GLY A 241 -0.87 22.53 -18.86
N ARG A 242 -0.55 22.91 -17.60
CA ARG A 242 0.50 22.24 -16.82
C ARG A 242 0.11 20.82 -16.45
N ARG A 243 -1.15 20.62 -16.08
CA ARG A 243 -1.68 19.30 -15.75
C ARG A 243 -1.68 18.39 -16.98
N LEU A 244 -2.10 18.90 -18.13
CA LEU A 244 -2.05 18.16 -19.40
C LEU A 244 -0.60 17.78 -19.76
N ALA A 245 0.36 18.70 -19.66
CA ALA A 245 1.77 18.41 -19.91
C ALA A 245 2.29 17.29 -18.99
N MET A 246 1.89 17.30 -17.71
CA MET A 246 2.24 16.26 -16.76
C MET A 246 1.65 14.90 -17.13
N MET A 247 0.35 14.87 -17.47
CA MET A 247 -0.33 13.64 -17.88
C MET A 247 0.34 13.04 -19.12
N THR A 248 0.62 13.87 -20.14
CA THR A 248 1.33 13.44 -21.35
C THR A 248 2.70 12.85 -21.01
N TYR A 249 3.51 13.56 -20.20
CA TYR A 249 4.84 13.11 -19.82
C TYR A 249 4.81 11.75 -19.10
N LEU A 250 3.94 11.58 -18.11
CA LEU A 250 3.82 10.34 -17.34
C LEU A 250 3.28 9.18 -18.20
N SER A 251 2.34 9.45 -19.10
CA SER A 251 1.84 8.45 -20.04
C SER A 251 2.90 8.01 -21.05
N GLU A 252 3.74 8.92 -21.54
CA GLU A 252 4.91 8.58 -22.37
C GLU A 252 5.92 7.69 -21.62
N LYS A 253 5.94 7.76 -20.28
CA LYS A 253 6.76 6.92 -19.40
C LYS A 253 6.11 5.59 -19.01
N GLY A 254 4.90 5.31 -19.50
CA GLY A 254 4.21 4.03 -19.30
C GLY A 254 3.21 4.00 -18.14
N HIS A 255 2.97 5.15 -17.49
CA HIS A 255 1.97 5.27 -16.42
C HIS A 255 0.57 5.53 -16.96
N TYR A 256 -0.44 4.94 -16.34
CA TYR A 256 -1.82 5.33 -16.60
C TYR A 256 -2.16 6.57 -15.79
N VAL A 257 -2.65 7.63 -16.44
CA VAL A 257 -2.94 8.89 -15.75
C VAL A 257 -4.33 9.40 -16.08
N GLU A 258 -5.11 9.68 -15.04
CA GLU A 258 -6.43 10.30 -15.16
C GLU A 258 -6.63 11.45 -14.16
N GLU A 259 -7.46 12.43 -14.54
CA GLU A 259 -7.87 13.49 -13.63
C GLU A 259 -9.02 13.01 -12.75
N VAL A 260 -8.91 13.21 -11.44
CA VAL A 260 -9.96 12.84 -10.48
C VAL A 260 -10.36 14.06 -9.67
N LYS A 261 -11.65 14.39 -9.71
CA LYS A 261 -12.21 15.46 -8.88
C LYS A 261 -12.38 14.97 -7.45
N ASN A 262 -11.87 15.73 -6.48
CA ASN A 262 -12.04 15.49 -5.06
C ASN A 262 -12.52 16.79 -4.39
N GLY A 263 -13.84 16.96 -4.27
CA GLY A 263 -14.44 18.21 -3.80
C GLY A 263 -14.08 19.39 -4.72
N SER A 264 -13.43 20.41 -4.15
CA SER A 264 -12.92 21.57 -4.90
C SER A 264 -11.53 21.34 -5.52
N GLU A 265 -10.85 20.25 -5.16
CA GLU A 265 -9.53 19.91 -5.66
C GLU A 265 -9.60 18.99 -6.89
N THR A 266 -8.60 19.06 -7.76
CA THR A 266 -8.42 18.11 -8.86
C THR A 266 -7.09 17.40 -8.67
N LEU A 267 -7.15 16.10 -8.37
CA LEU A 267 -6.02 15.21 -8.22
C LEU A 267 -5.66 14.57 -9.56
N LEU A 268 -4.43 14.07 -9.68
CA LEU A 268 -4.06 13.11 -10.71
C LEU A 268 -4.02 11.73 -10.09
N LYS A 269 -4.75 10.78 -10.67
CA LYS A 269 -4.53 9.37 -10.38
C LYS A 269 -3.48 8.87 -11.36
N VAL A 270 -2.36 8.39 -10.82
CA VAL A 270 -1.25 7.79 -11.57
C VAL A 270 -1.20 6.33 -11.15
N ASP A 271 -1.48 5.44 -12.09
CA ASP A 271 -1.73 4.02 -11.86
C ASP A 271 -2.82 3.83 -10.77
N ASN A 272 -2.48 3.25 -9.62
CA ASN A 272 -3.42 3.03 -8.51
C ASN A 272 -3.34 4.10 -7.40
N TYR A 273 -2.50 5.13 -7.59
CA TYR A 273 -2.19 6.13 -6.57
C TYR A 273 -2.69 7.52 -6.94
N TYR A 274 -3.01 8.31 -5.92
CA TYR A 274 -3.49 9.68 -6.10
C TYR A 274 -2.38 10.67 -5.74
N TYR A 275 -2.21 11.69 -6.58
CA TYR A 275 -1.20 12.72 -6.44
C TYR A 275 -1.82 14.12 -6.55
N ARG A 276 -1.29 15.03 -5.74
CA ARG A 276 -1.45 16.47 -5.94
C ARG A 276 -0.31 16.98 -6.79
N VAL A 277 -0.63 17.89 -7.70
CA VAL A 277 0.34 18.56 -8.56
C VAL A 277 0.49 20.01 -8.12
N PHE A 278 1.70 20.39 -7.73
CA PHE A 278 2.02 21.76 -7.33
C PHE A 278 3.13 22.33 -8.19
N PRO A 279 2.95 23.50 -8.84
CA PRO A 279 4.04 24.15 -9.53
C PRO A 279 5.12 24.55 -8.53
N MET A 280 6.38 24.31 -8.86
CA MET A 280 7.50 24.68 -8.02
C MET A 280 8.71 25.07 -8.86
N THR A 281 9.58 25.89 -8.27
CA THR A 281 10.92 26.13 -8.78
C THR A 281 11.91 25.61 -7.75
N ARG A 282 12.82 24.73 -8.17
CA ARG A 282 13.89 24.20 -7.34
C ARG A 282 15.24 24.71 -7.84
N VAL A 283 16.17 24.97 -6.94
CA VAL A 283 17.51 25.43 -7.32
C VAL A 283 18.47 24.24 -7.30
N TYR A 284 19.00 23.90 -8.47
CA TYR A 284 20.01 22.86 -8.65
C TYR A 284 21.33 23.51 -9.04
N TYR A 285 22.38 23.35 -8.23
CA TYR A 285 23.71 23.93 -8.50
C TYR A 285 23.68 25.42 -8.90
N LYS A 286 22.84 26.21 -8.23
CA LYS A 286 22.59 27.65 -8.48
C LYS A 286 21.78 27.98 -9.75
N ILE A 287 21.27 26.97 -10.46
CA ILE A 287 20.38 27.15 -11.61
C ILE A 287 18.93 26.94 -11.13
N PRO A 288 18.04 27.93 -11.30
CA PRO A 288 16.62 27.75 -11.02
C PRO A 288 15.99 26.88 -12.11
N VAL A 289 15.40 25.75 -11.71
CA VAL A 289 14.67 24.84 -12.59
C VAL A 289 13.19 24.91 -12.24
N GLN A 290 12.36 25.23 -13.23
CA GLN A 290 10.90 25.24 -13.10
C GLN A 290 10.33 23.86 -13.37
N GLY A 291 9.23 23.53 -12.70
CA GLY A 291 8.52 22.28 -12.90
C GLY A 291 7.32 22.16 -11.98
N ALA A 292 6.96 20.92 -11.65
CA ALA A 292 5.96 20.65 -10.63
C ALA A 292 6.33 19.44 -9.76
N ASN A 293 5.93 19.51 -8.50
CA ASN A 293 5.95 18.37 -7.59
C ASN A 293 4.68 17.56 -7.78
N LEU A 294 4.82 16.24 -7.85
CA LEU A 294 3.78 15.28 -7.57
C LEU A 294 3.97 14.80 -6.14
N VAL A 295 2.96 15.05 -5.30
CA VAL A 295 2.97 14.65 -3.89
C VAL A 295 1.86 13.63 -3.66
N PRO A 296 2.16 12.42 -3.13
CA PRO A 296 1.15 11.43 -2.82
C PRO A 296 0.05 11.97 -1.91
N VAL A 297 -1.19 11.57 -2.17
CA VAL A 297 -2.35 11.80 -1.31
C VAL A 297 -2.69 10.49 -0.64
N TYR A 298 -2.54 10.47 0.67
CA TYR A 298 -3.08 9.43 1.53
C TYR A 298 -4.56 9.79 1.72
N ARG A 299 -5.44 8.93 1.21
CA ARG A 299 -6.89 9.09 1.42
C ARG A 299 -7.21 8.72 2.84
#